data_AF-A0A537K2A5-F1
#
_entry.id   AF-A0A537K2A5-F1
#
_cell.length_a   1.000
_cell.length_b   1.000
_cell.length_c   1.000
_cell.angle_alpha   90.00
_cell.angle_beta   90.00
_cell.angle_gamma   90.00
#
_symmetry.space_group_name_H-M   'P 1'
#
loop_
_entity.id
_entity.type
_entity.pdbx_description
1 polymer ?
#
loop_
_entity_poly.entity_id
_entity_poly.type
_entity_poly.pdbx_seq_one_letter_code
_entity_poly.pdbx_strand_id
1 'polypeptide(L)'
;MPSVFAASTWRPPDNGRGTNALTRRQRRIVDGAERTSIVVAALVDTNILVYRFDPRFPDRQKISTEILRRGIAEDSIRVPHQAIMEFVAAVTKPLVGAMPLLLVQDAIREAEEMLRQFTVLYPDEMLLRTALRGAVAYQLSWFDAHLWAYAEHFGLSELLSEDFQHDRLYGTVRAVNPFL
;
A
#
# COMPACT_ATOMS: atom_id res chain seq x y z
N MET A 1 25.32 45.20 14.86
CA MET A 1 26.11 44.03 15.28
C MET A 1 25.73 42.83 14.42
N PRO A 2 26.39 42.61 13.27
CA PRO A 2 26.31 41.36 12.54
C PRO A 2 27.50 40.45 12.92
N SER A 3 27.20 39.21 13.29
CA SER A 3 28.16 38.19 13.69
C SER A 3 28.96 37.68 12.48
N VAL A 4 30.26 37.51 12.69
CA VAL A 4 31.28 37.14 11.70
C VAL A 4 31.27 35.63 11.48
N PHE A 5 31.12 35.21 10.22
CA PHE A 5 31.38 33.84 9.76
C PHE A 5 32.90 33.58 9.79
N ALA A 6 33.33 32.59 10.57
CA ALA A 6 34.70 32.08 10.56
C ALA A 6 34.77 30.84 9.66
N ALA A 7 35.59 30.93 8.62
CA ALA A 7 35.98 29.84 7.74
C ALA A 7 37.05 28.98 8.41
N SER A 8 36.89 27.66 8.38
CA SER A 8 37.95 26.71 8.70
C SER A 8 38.06 25.66 7.59
N THR A 9 39.08 25.84 6.76
CA THR A 9 39.47 24.94 5.66
C THR A 9 40.26 23.76 6.21
N TRP A 10 39.68 22.56 6.16
CA TRP A 10 40.35 21.30 6.42
C TRP A 10 40.96 20.74 5.12
N ARG A 11 42.26 20.42 5.11
CA ARG A 11 42.94 19.67 4.04
C ARG A 11 43.64 18.43 4.64
N PRO A 12 43.41 17.21 4.13
CA PRO A 12 44.27 16.07 4.42
C PRO A 12 45.41 15.94 3.38
N PRO A 13 46.54 15.30 3.75
CA PRO A 13 47.68 15.15 2.85
C PRO A 13 47.50 14.00 1.86
N ASP A 14 48.01 14.24 0.65
CA ASP A 14 48.17 13.27 -0.45
C ASP A 14 49.61 12.76 -0.44
N ASN A 15 49.82 11.44 -0.48
CA ASN A 15 50.96 10.78 -1.12
C ASN A 15 50.98 9.26 -0.87
N GLY A 16 51.14 8.50 -1.95
CA GLY A 16 51.75 7.16 -1.87
C GLY A 16 51.28 6.18 -2.93
N ARG A 17 51.76 6.33 -4.18
CA ARG A 17 51.76 5.23 -5.16
C ARG A 17 52.74 4.15 -4.68
N GLY A 18 52.23 2.93 -4.50
CA GLY A 18 53.01 1.74 -4.26
C GLY A 18 52.48 0.59 -5.11
N THR A 19 53.23 0.24 -6.15
CA THR A 19 53.10 -0.97 -6.96
C THR A 19 53.46 -2.21 -6.14
N ASN A 20 52.62 -3.26 -6.11
CA ASN A 20 52.97 -4.55 -6.70
C ASN A 20 51.89 -5.63 -6.56
N ALA A 21 51.89 -6.48 -7.59
CA ALA A 21 51.10 -7.67 -7.83
C ALA A 21 50.98 -8.63 -6.65
N LEU A 22 49.77 -9.16 -6.41
CA LEU A 22 49.58 -10.52 -5.90
C LEU A 22 48.27 -11.14 -6.43
N THR A 23 48.47 -12.26 -7.12
CA THR A 23 47.60 -13.45 -7.20
C THR A 23 46.18 -13.35 -7.79
N ARG A 24 46.15 -13.61 -9.10
CA ARG A 24 45.05 -14.20 -9.88
C ARG A 24 44.56 -15.50 -9.21
N ARG A 25 43.43 -15.46 -8.48
CA ARG A 25 42.62 -16.65 -8.16
C ARG A 25 41.32 -16.58 -8.92
N GLN A 26 41.21 -17.47 -9.90
CA GLN A 26 40.05 -17.72 -10.72
C GLN A 26 38.92 -18.25 -9.83
N ARG A 27 37.92 -17.41 -9.52
CA ARG A 27 36.63 -17.88 -9.00
C ARG A 27 35.67 -17.97 -10.17
N ARG A 28 35.22 -19.19 -10.44
CA ARG A 28 34.03 -19.49 -11.25
C ARG A 28 32.89 -18.63 -10.74
N ILE A 29 32.38 -17.75 -11.59
CA ILE A 29 31.05 -17.16 -11.42
C ILE A 29 30.09 -18.28 -11.81
N VAL A 30 29.44 -18.86 -10.81
CA VAL A 30 28.21 -19.61 -11.02
C VAL A 30 27.13 -18.54 -11.03
N ASP A 31 26.53 -18.30 -12.19
CA ASP A 31 25.38 -17.41 -12.34
C ASP A 31 24.18 -18.02 -11.61
N GLY A 32 24.09 -17.73 -10.32
CA GLY A 32 22.86 -17.84 -9.54
C GLY A 32 22.09 -16.54 -9.72
N ALA A 33 21.19 -16.49 -10.70
CA ALA A 33 20.17 -15.46 -10.77
C ALA A 33 19.13 -15.73 -9.66
N GLU A 34 19.49 -15.45 -8.41
CA GLU A 34 18.52 -15.24 -7.35
C GLU A 34 17.78 -13.94 -7.67
N ARG A 35 16.68 -14.06 -8.41
CA ARG A 35 15.66 -13.02 -8.43
C ARG A 35 15.01 -13.02 -7.06
N THR A 36 15.50 -12.16 -6.18
CA THR A 36 14.73 -11.76 -5.00
C THR A 36 13.52 -11.02 -5.53
N SER A 37 12.44 -11.75 -5.83
CA SER A 37 11.13 -11.13 -6.06
C SER A 37 10.71 -10.55 -4.72
N ILE A 38 11.07 -9.29 -4.48
CA ILE A 38 10.43 -8.50 -3.44
C ILE A 38 8.97 -8.47 -3.84
N VAL A 39 8.13 -9.22 -3.12
CA VAL A 39 6.68 -9.12 -3.25
C VAL A 39 6.34 -7.71 -2.80
N VAL A 40 6.05 -6.82 -3.74
CA VAL A 40 5.55 -5.49 -3.43
C VAL A 40 4.10 -5.67 -3.03
N ALA A 41 3.77 -5.37 -1.78
CA ALA A 41 2.41 -5.52 -1.28
C ALA A 41 1.45 -4.58 -2.04
N ALA A 42 0.19 -4.99 -2.21
CA ALA A 42 -0.86 -4.17 -2.81
C ALA A 42 -1.68 -3.45 -1.73
N LEU A 43 -2.22 -2.27 -2.04
CA LEU A 43 -3.22 -1.63 -1.18
C LEU A 43 -4.61 -2.23 -1.44
N VAL A 44 -5.35 -2.54 -0.39
CA VAL A 44 -6.72 -3.05 -0.49
C VAL A 44 -7.74 -1.96 -0.17
N ASP A 45 -8.73 -1.81 -1.04
CA ASP A 45 -9.88 -0.94 -0.87
C ASP A 45 -10.94 -1.55 0.09
N THR A 46 -11.80 -0.69 0.62
CA THR A 46 -12.96 -1.01 1.46
C THR A 46 -13.92 -1.99 0.79
N ASN A 47 -14.16 -1.86 -0.52
CA ASN A 47 -15.09 -2.76 -1.23
C ASN A 47 -14.70 -4.24 -1.03
N ILE A 48 -13.41 -4.59 -1.05
CA ILE A 48 -12.92 -5.95 -0.82
C ILE A 48 -13.26 -6.39 0.62
N LEU A 49 -13.03 -5.52 1.61
CA LEU A 49 -13.35 -5.79 3.02
C LEU A 49 -14.85 -6.01 3.22
N VAL A 50 -15.70 -5.23 2.56
CA VAL A 50 -17.16 -5.31 2.66
C VAL A 50 -17.70 -6.56 1.96
N TYR A 51 -17.24 -6.86 0.74
CA TYR A 51 -17.71 -8.02 -0.02
C TYR A 51 -17.47 -9.35 0.69
N ARG A 52 -16.44 -9.44 1.56
CA ARG A 52 -16.23 -10.62 2.43
C ARG A 52 -17.49 -10.99 3.24
N PHE A 53 -18.34 -10.03 3.57
CA PHE A 53 -19.54 -10.22 4.40
C PHE A 53 -20.85 -10.02 3.65
N ASP A 54 -20.82 -9.71 2.35
CA ASP A 54 -22.05 -9.39 1.60
C ASP A 54 -22.59 -10.63 0.85
N PRO A 55 -23.67 -11.27 1.34
CA PRO A 55 -24.23 -12.47 0.72
C PRO A 55 -24.91 -12.20 -0.63
N ARG A 56 -25.15 -10.93 -0.98
CA ARG A 56 -25.76 -10.56 -2.27
C ARG A 56 -24.82 -10.78 -3.44
N PHE A 57 -23.51 -10.89 -3.18
CA PHE A 57 -22.47 -11.05 -4.20
C PHE A 57 -21.57 -12.25 -3.89
N PRO A 58 -22.07 -13.50 -4.00
CA PRO A 58 -21.33 -14.70 -3.58
C PRO A 58 -19.99 -14.89 -4.33
N ASP A 59 -19.93 -14.54 -5.62
CA ASP A 59 -18.67 -14.64 -6.39
C ASP A 59 -17.63 -13.63 -5.90
N ARG A 60 -18.06 -12.37 -5.66
CA ARG A 60 -17.18 -11.32 -5.11
C ARG A 60 -16.77 -11.65 -3.69
N GLN A 61 -17.67 -12.18 -2.87
CA GLN A 61 -17.37 -12.64 -1.52
C GLN A 61 -16.28 -13.70 -1.52
N LYS A 62 -16.36 -14.69 -2.42
CA LYS A 62 -15.34 -15.74 -2.57
C LYS A 62 -13.99 -15.16 -2.97
N ILE A 63 -13.97 -14.27 -3.97
CA ILE A 63 -12.75 -13.59 -4.44
C ILE A 63 -12.13 -12.76 -3.32
N SER A 64 -12.92 -11.90 -2.66
CA SER A 64 -12.45 -11.08 -1.53
C SER A 64 -11.91 -11.92 -0.38
N THR A 65 -12.58 -13.02 -0.04
CA THR A 65 -12.12 -13.93 1.03
C THR A 65 -10.76 -14.52 0.69
N GLU A 66 -10.53 -14.95 -0.56
CA GLU A 66 -9.25 -15.52 -0.96
C GLU A 66 -8.14 -14.46 -1.04
N ILE A 67 -8.45 -13.25 -1.55
CA ILE A 67 -7.50 -12.12 -1.57
C ILE A 67 -7.02 -11.81 -0.15
N LEU A 68 -7.94 -11.69 0.81
CA LEU A 68 -7.60 -11.37 2.18
C LEU A 68 -6.84 -12.51 2.86
N ARG A 69 -7.25 -13.77 2.63
CA ARG A 69 -6.58 -14.95 3.18
C ARG A 69 -5.14 -15.08 2.70
N ARG A 70 -4.92 -14.94 1.38
CA ARG A 70 -3.58 -14.96 0.80
C ARG A 70 -2.77 -13.74 1.23
N GLY A 71 -3.41 -12.58 1.27
CA GLY A 71 -2.83 -11.33 1.75
C GLY A 71 -2.21 -11.44 3.15
N ILE A 72 -2.89 -12.13 4.07
CA ILE A 72 -2.35 -12.43 5.41
C ILE A 72 -1.21 -13.44 5.31
N ALA A 73 -1.42 -14.57 4.61
CA ALA A 73 -0.47 -15.67 4.58
C ALA A 73 0.86 -15.31 3.89
N GLU A 74 0.81 -14.45 2.87
CA GLU A 74 1.94 -14.04 2.03
C GLU A 74 2.48 -12.65 2.43
N ASP A 75 1.90 -12.00 3.42
CA ASP A 75 2.13 -10.57 3.77
C ASP A 75 2.06 -9.64 2.54
N SER A 76 1.16 -9.94 1.60
CA SER A 76 1.14 -9.34 0.26
C SER A 76 0.15 -8.19 0.11
N ILE A 77 -0.55 -7.80 1.18
CA ILE A 77 -1.47 -6.65 1.14
C ILE A 77 -1.29 -5.70 2.34
N ARG A 78 -1.68 -4.45 2.13
CA ARG A 78 -1.76 -3.39 3.13
C ARG A 78 -3.18 -2.85 3.17
N VAL A 79 -3.64 -2.51 4.37
CA VAL A 79 -4.99 -1.94 4.57
C VAL A 79 -4.83 -0.48 4.98
N PRO A 80 -5.43 0.49 4.26
CA PRO A 80 -5.44 1.86 4.72
C PRO A 80 -6.40 1.97 5.91
N HIS A 81 -6.01 2.74 6.93
CA HIS A 81 -6.84 3.02 8.10
C HIS A 81 -8.25 3.50 7.72
N GLN A 82 -8.36 4.30 6.66
CA GLN A 82 -9.64 4.74 6.12
C GLN A 82 -10.56 3.56 5.74
N ALA A 83 -10.04 2.49 5.15
CA ALA A 83 -10.86 1.36 4.75
C ALA A 83 -11.49 0.63 5.94
N ILE A 84 -10.83 0.64 7.10
CA ILE A 84 -11.39 0.07 8.34
C ILE A 84 -12.54 0.95 8.85
N MET A 85 -12.37 2.28 8.83
CA MET A 85 -13.44 3.21 9.23
C MET A 85 -14.68 3.06 8.32
N GLU A 86 -14.44 3.03 7.01
CA GLU A 86 -15.50 2.88 6.02
C GLU A 86 -16.16 1.51 6.09
N PHE A 87 -15.38 0.45 6.33
CA PHE A 87 -15.89 -0.90 6.55
C PHE A 87 -16.92 -0.92 7.69
N VAL A 88 -16.56 -0.40 8.87
CA VAL A 88 -17.47 -0.37 10.03
C VAL A 88 -18.73 0.41 9.69
N ALA A 89 -18.61 1.57 9.04
CA ALA A 89 -19.77 2.37 8.63
C ALA A 89 -20.65 1.64 7.61
N ALA A 90 -20.06 0.96 6.63
CA ALA A 90 -20.78 0.27 5.57
C ALA A 90 -21.53 -0.98 6.06
N VAL A 91 -20.87 -1.83 6.86
CA VAL A 91 -21.47 -3.11 7.28
C VAL A 91 -22.53 -2.96 8.38
N THR A 92 -22.48 -1.87 9.15
CA THR A 92 -23.46 -1.57 10.19
C THR A 92 -24.62 -0.73 9.72
N LYS A 93 -24.52 -0.13 8.52
CA LYS A 93 -25.61 0.63 7.92
C LYS A 93 -26.70 -0.33 7.40
N PRO A 94 -27.97 -0.13 7.79
CA PRO A 94 -29.07 -0.90 7.21
C PRO A 94 -29.16 -0.70 5.70
N LEU A 95 -29.37 -1.79 4.99
CA LEU A 95 -29.72 -1.77 3.58
C LEU A 95 -31.22 -1.43 3.44
N VAL A 96 -31.62 -0.81 2.33
CA VAL A 96 -33.03 -0.46 2.10
C VAL A 96 -33.87 -1.74 2.14
N GLY A 97 -34.74 -1.85 3.15
CA GLY A 97 -35.61 -3.02 3.34
C GLY A 97 -34.91 -4.27 3.90
N ALA A 98 -33.68 -4.16 4.41
CA ALA A 98 -32.95 -5.29 4.97
C ALA A 98 -32.15 -4.91 6.23
N MET A 99 -31.76 -5.93 6.98
CA MET A 99 -30.86 -5.77 8.12
C MET A 99 -29.47 -5.33 7.65
N PRO A 100 -28.67 -4.68 8.51
CA PRO A 100 -27.24 -4.49 8.28
C PRO A 100 -26.53 -5.81 7.97
N LEU A 101 -25.40 -5.73 7.27
CA LEU A 101 -24.57 -6.91 6.98
C LEU A 101 -24.02 -7.54 8.27
N LEU A 102 -23.65 -6.69 9.24
CA LEU A 102 -23.15 -7.11 10.55
C LEU A 102 -23.82 -6.29 11.67
N LEU A 103 -23.99 -6.92 12.83
CA LEU A 103 -24.27 -6.19 14.06
C LEU A 103 -23.04 -5.36 14.44
N VAL A 104 -23.26 -4.22 15.11
CA VAL A 104 -22.18 -3.29 15.49
C VAL A 104 -21.08 -4.00 16.29
N GLN A 105 -21.42 -4.88 17.22
CA GLN A 105 -20.46 -5.67 18.00
C GLN A 105 -19.59 -6.59 17.14
N ASP A 106 -20.16 -7.20 16.09
CA ASP A 106 -19.42 -8.06 15.17
C ASP A 106 -18.53 -7.21 14.26
N ALA A 107 -19.01 -6.07 13.78
CA ALA A 107 -18.22 -5.14 12.98
C ALA A 107 -17.00 -4.62 13.74
N ILE A 108 -17.15 -4.27 15.03
CA ILE A 108 -16.03 -3.86 15.90
C ILE A 108 -15.04 -5.00 16.07
N ARG A 109 -15.52 -6.22 16.37
CA ARG A 109 -14.67 -7.40 16.51
C ARG A 109 -13.87 -7.68 15.22
N GLU A 110 -14.50 -7.61 14.06
CA GLU A 110 -13.82 -7.80 12.77
C GLU A 110 -12.81 -6.68 12.49
N ALA A 111 -13.11 -5.42 12.84
CA ALA A 111 -12.17 -4.32 12.71
C ALA A 111 -10.93 -4.48 13.63
N GLU A 112 -11.12 -4.96 14.87
CA GLU A 112 -10.01 -5.31 15.77
C GLU A 112 -9.14 -6.44 15.20
N GLU A 113 -9.77 -7.46 14.60
CA GLU A 113 -9.02 -8.53 13.93
C GLU A 113 -8.26 -8.01 12.71
N MET A 114 -8.83 -7.10 11.93
CA MET A 114 -8.10 -6.44 10.83
C MET A 114 -6.87 -5.69 11.33
N LEU A 115 -6.98 -4.95 12.44
CA LEU A 115 -5.85 -4.25 13.07
C LEU A 115 -4.75 -5.20 13.58
N ARG A 116 -5.11 -6.44 13.94
CA ARG A 116 -4.16 -7.45 14.41
C ARG A 116 -3.49 -8.22 13.27
N GLN A 117 -4.22 -8.48 12.20
CA GLN A 117 -3.81 -9.39 11.13
C GLN A 117 -3.14 -8.68 9.96
N PHE A 118 -3.51 -7.43 9.69
CA PHE A 118 -2.96 -6.65 8.57
C PHE A 118 -1.97 -5.59 9.03
N THR A 119 -0.99 -5.31 8.19
CA THR A 119 -0.24 -4.06 8.29
C THR A 119 -1.13 -2.90 7.85
N VAL A 120 -1.54 -2.08 8.81
CA VAL A 120 -2.42 -0.92 8.59
C VAL A 120 -1.59 0.34 8.34
N LEU A 121 -1.93 1.06 7.27
CA LEU A 121 -1.29 2.31 6.89
C LEU A 121 -2.11 3.49 7.40
N TYR A 122 -1.46 4.46 8.02
CA TYR A 122 -2.10 5.63 8.60
C TYR A 122 -1.78 6.89 7.79
N PRO A 123 -2.74 7.82 7.67
CA PRO A 123 -2.53 9.03 6.89
C PRO A 123 -1.64 10.02 7.66
N ASP A 124 -0.83 10.76 6.92
CA ASP A 124 -0.08 11.90 7.40
C ASP A 124 -0.33 13.14 6.52
N GLU A 125 0.33 14.25 6.84
CA GLU A 125 0.20 15.49 6.07
C GLU A 125 0.64 15.33 4.60
N MET A 126 1.67 14.52 4.35
CA MET A 126 2.21 14.33 3.00
C MET A 126 1.25 13.51 2.13
N LEU A 127 0.63 12.48 2.69
CA LEU A 127 -0.42 11.72 2.03
C LEU A 127 -1.59 12.62 1.65
N LEU A 128 -2.05 13.49 2.55
CA LEU A 128 -3.14 14.41 2.27
C LEU A 128 -2.79 15.39 1.11
N ARG A 129 -1.56 15.91 1.11
CA ARG A 129 -1.07 16.77 0.01
C ARG A 129 -0.99 16.00 -1.31
N THR A 130 -0.64 14.71 -1.26
CA THR A 130 -0.62 13.82 -2.42
C THR A 130 -2.02 13.60 -2.98
N ALA A 131 -3.00 13.32 -2.11
CA ALA A 131 -4.40 13.17 -2.47
C ALA A 131 -4.98 14.41 -3.17
N LEU A 132 -4.73 15.61 -2.62
CA LEU A 132 -5.19 16.87 -3.20
C LEU A 132 -4.66 17.07 -4.63
N ARG A 133 -3.38 16.75 -4.87
CA ARG A 133 -2.78 16.82 -6.21
C ARG A 133 -3.36 15.76 -7.14
N GLY A 134 -3.52 14.53 -6.66
CA GLY A 134 -4.08 13.41 -7.41
C GLY A 134 -5.52 13.65 -7.85
N ALA A 135 -6.35 14.24 -6.99
CA ALA A 135 -7.74 14.59 -7.29
C ALA A 135 -7.84 15.48 -8.53
N VAL A 136 -6.98 16.51 -8.62
CA VAL A 136 -6.95 17.41 -9.77
C VAL A 136 -6.30 16.74 -10.99
N ALA A 137 -5.16 16.09 -10.81
CA ALA A 137 -4.37 15.52 -11.91
C ALA A 137 -5.11 14.39 -12.63
N TYR A 138 -5.86 13.58 -11.89
CA TYR A 138 -6.52 12.37 -12.41
C TYR A 138 -8.04 12.47 -12.47
N GLN A 139 -8.61 13.59 -12.02
CA GLN A 139 -10.06 13.80 -11.91
C GLN A 139 -10.75 12.72 -11.08
N LEU A 140 -10.06 12.23 -10.05
CA LEU A 140 -10.62 11.27 -9.09
C LEU A 140 -11.57 11.98 -8.14
N SER A 141 -12.56 11.25 -7.61
CA SER A 141 -13.35 11.75 -6.48
C SER A 141 -12.44 11.99 -5.28
N TRP A 142 -12.90 12.77 -4.31
CA TRP A 142 -12.09 13.05 -3.11
C TRP A 142 -11.64 11.77 -2.38
N PHE A 143 -12.57 10.83 -2.18
CA PHE A 143 -12.28 9.58 -1.48
C PHE A 143 -11.36 8.66 -2.28
N ASP A 144 -11.56 8.56 -3.60
CA ASP A 144 -10.69 7.78 -4.48
C ASP A 144 -9.27 8.38 -4.52
N ALA A 145 -9.16 9.70 -4.63
CA ALA A 145 -7.86 10.37 -4.62
C ALA A 145 -7.12 10.14 -3.29
N HIS A 146 -7.84 10.14 -2.17
CA HIS A 146 -7.26 9.87 -0.86
C HIS A 146 -6.85 8.41 -0.68
N LEU A 147 -7.65 7.46 -1.18
CA LEU A 147 -7.31 6.05 -1.19
C LEU A 147 -6.08 5.77 -2.06
N TRP A 148 -6.06 6.27 -3.30
CA TRP A 148 -4.92 6.18 -4.20
C TRP A 148 -3.64 6.75 -3.57
N ALA A 149 -3.75 7.86 -2.84
CA ALA A 149 -2.60 8.50 -2.20
C ALA A 149 -1.93 7.62 -1.14
N TYR A 150 -2.61 6.68 -0.49
CA TYR A 150 -1.95 5.69 0.37
C TYR A 150 -0.97 4.85 -0.44
N ALA A 151 -1.41 4.29 -1.57
CA ALA A 151 -0.56 3.44 -2.38
C ALA A 151 0.65 4.23 -2.92
N GLU A 152 0.42 5.44 -3.44
CA GLU A 152 1.50 6.30 -3.94
C GLU A 152 2.47 6.72 -2.81
N HIS A 153 1.96 7.14 -1.66
CA HIS A 153 2.79 7.63 -0.54
C HIS A 153 3.65 6.52 0.08
N PHE A 154 3.10 5.31 0.20
CA PHE A 154 3.80 4.16 0.79
C PHE A 154 4.55 3.31 -0.25
N GLY A 155 4.59 3.73 -1.52
CA GLY A 155 5.34 3.07 -2.58
C GLY A 155 4.78 1.71 -3.01
N LEU A 156 3.47 1.52 -2.89
CA LEU A 156 2.77 0.30 -3.33
C LEU A 156 2.42 0.43 -4.81
N SER A 157 2.80 -0.57 -5.61
CA SER A 157 2.59 -0.52 -7.07
C SER A 157 1.17 -0.84 -7.52
N GLU A 158 0.34 -1.40 -6.63
CA GLU A 158 -1.01 -1.83 -6.95
C GLU A 158 -2.04 -1.35 -5.93
N LEU A 159 -3.20 -0.95 -6.44
CA LEU A 159 -4.42 -0.67 -5.69
C LEU A 159 -5.50 -1.64 -6.15
N LEU A 160 -5.94 -2.51 -5.25
CA LEU A 160 -7.03 -3.45 -5.51
C LEU A 160 -8.37 -2.76 -5.20
N SER A 161 -9.10 -2.37 -6.23
CA SER A 161 -10.36 -1.63 -6.11
C SER A 161 -11.27 -1.86 -7.31
N GLU A 162 -12.58 -1.94 -7.07
CA GLU A 162 -13.58 -2.02 -8.15
C GLU A 162 -13.97 -0.65 -8.73
N ASP A 163 -13.76 0.42 -7.97
CA ASP A 163 -14.25 1.77 -8.27
C ASP A 163 -13.33 2.51 -9.26
N PHE A 164 -12.12 1.98 -9.48
CA PHE A 164 -11.15 2.52 -10.42
C PHE A 164 -11.24 1.81 -11.77
N GLN A 165 -10.81 2.52 -12.82
CA GLN A 165 -10.63 1.91 -14.14
C GLN A 165 -9.52 0.86 -14.07
N HIS A 166 -9.88 -0.40 -14.33
CA HIS A 166 -8.93 -1.52 -14.34
C HIS A 166 -7.75 -1.26 -15.30
N ASP A 167 -6.55 -1.66 -14.87
CA ASP A 167 -5.27 -1.50 -15.55
C ASP A 167 -4.84 -0.06 -15.83
N ARG A 168 -5.57 0.94 -15.33
CA ARG A 168 -5.13 2.32 -15.44
C ARG A 168 -4.02 2.61 -14.43
N LEU A 169 -2.98 3.29 -14.91
CA LEU A 169 -1.88 3.78 -14.10
C LEU A 169 -2.16 5.22 -13.63
N TYR A 170 -2.05 5.43 -12.31
CA TYR A 170 -2.17 6.72 -11.64
C TYR A 170 -0.87 6.98 -10.88
N GLY A 171 -0.02 7.87 -11.39
CA GLY A 171 1.33 8.04 -10.86
C GLY A 171 2.13 6.75 -11.02
N THR A 172 2.54 6.15 -9.91
CA THR A 172 3.23 4.86 -9.88
C THR A 172 2.32 3.67 -9.58
N VAL A 173 1.05 3.94 -9.28
CA VAL A 173 0.08 2.93 -8.81
C VAL A 173 -0.81 2.46 -9.95
N ARG A 174 -0.82 1.15 -10.21
CA ARG A 174 -1.79 0.52 -11.10
C ARG A 174 -3.06 0.15 -10.33
N ALA A 175 -4.22 0.59 -10.82
CA ALA A 175 -5.49 0.13 -10.29
C ALA A 175 -5.87 -1.22 -10.89
N VAL A 176 -6.17 -2.20 -10.05
CA VAL A 176 -6.55 -3.55 -10.46
C VAL A 176 -7.91 -3.86 -9.85
N ASN A 177 -8.92 -3.99 -10.71
CA ASN A 177 -10.22 -4.55 -10.30
C ASN A 177 -10.12 -6.08 -10.25
N PRO A 178 -10.23 -6.72 -9.06
CA PRO A 178 -10.07 -8.16 -8.92
C PRO A 178 -11.32 -8.98 -9.32
N PHE A 179 -12.41 -8.31 -9.67
CA PHE A 179 -13.71 -8.94 -9.97
C PHE A 179 -13.99 -9.01 -11.48
N LEU A 180 -13.00 -8.73 -12.32
CA LEU A 180 -13.05 -8.82 -13.78
C LEU A 180 -12.47 -10.15 -14.29
#